data_AF-A0A1I1PT34-F1
#
_entry.id   AF-A0A1I1PT34-F1
#
_cell.length_a   1.000
_cell.length_b   1.000
_cell.length_c   1.000
_cell.angle_alpha   90.00
_cell.angle_beta   90.00
_cell.angle_gamma   90.00
#
_symmetry.space_group_name_H-M   'P 1'
#
loop_
_entity.id
_entity.type
_entity.pdbx_description
1 polymer ?
#
loop_
_entity_poly.entity_id
_entity_poly.type
_entity_poly.pdbx_seq_one_letter_code
_entity_poly.pdbx_strand_id
1 'polypeptide(L)'
;MPFRVAFAVTGMGVAPVAAGDIHDTGHHHILIDMPMPADIKAPIPFDKQNEYQHQHYKHFGNGETETLLDLPAGKHTLRLLFADHNHVPYYISSKEISVVVLDKPH
;
A
#
# COMPACT_ATOMS: atom_id res chain seq x y z
N MET A 1 -2.27 6.59 18.55
CA MET A 1 -1.32 5.47 18.84
C MET A 1 -1.38 4.62 17.60
N PRO A 2 -0.23 4.12 17.11
CA PRO A 2 -0.22 3.34 15.90
C PRO A 2 -1.04 2.06 16.05
N PHE A 3 -1.66 1.62 14.96
CA PHE A 3 -2.30 0.32 14.85
C PHE A 3 -1.58 -0.53 13.80
N ARG A 4 -1.55 -1.85 14.03
CA ARG A 4 -0.93 -2.81 13.09
C ARG A 4 -1.90 -3.11 11.96
N VAL A 5 -1.38 -3.08 10.73
CA VAL A 5 -2.04 -3.56 9.53
C VAL A 5 -1.19 -4.67 8.96
N ALA A 6 -1.71 -5.89 8.95
CA ALA A 6 -1.09 -7.04 8.29
C ALA A 6 -1.83 -7.34 7.00
N PHE A 7 -1.10 -7.71 5.96
CA PHE A 7 -1.62 -7.91 4.61
C PHE A 7 -0.95 -9.10 3.93
N ALA A 8 -1.63 -9.63 2.92
CA ALA A 8 -1.21 -10.80 2.17
C ALA A 8 -1.74 -10.74 0.74
N VAL A 9 -1.16 -11.56 -0.13
CA VAL A 9 -1.63 -11.86 -1.49
C VAL A 9 -1.85 -13.37 -1.61
N THR A 10 -2.76 -13.80 -2.48
CA THR A 10 -3.01 -15.21 -2.80
C THR A 10 -2.76 -15.44 -4.28
N GLY A 11 -2.08 -16.54 -4.61
CA GLY A 11 -1.75 -16.90 -6.00
C GLY A 11 -0.49 -16.22 -6.57
N MET A 12 0.19 -15.39 -5.78
CA MET A 12 1.46 -14.74 -6.14
C MET A 12 2.42 -14.72 -4.95
N GLY A 13 3.71 -14.55 -5.20
CA GLY A 13 4.73 -14.33 -4.18
C GLY A 13 4.96 -12.85 -3.88
N VAL A 14 5.43 -12.54 -2.67
CA VAL A 14 5.90 -11.20 -2.29
C VAL A 14 7.42 -11.17 -2.43
N ALA A 15 7.94 -10.20 -3.18
CA ALA A 15 9.38 -10.03 -3.42
C ALA A 15 9.80 -8.56 -3.27
N PRO A 16 11.02 -8.28 -2.80
CA PRO A 16 11.57 -6.93 -2.84
C PRO A 16 11.67 -6.42 -4.29
N VAL A 17 11.39 -5.14 -4.51
CA VAL A 17 11.60 -4.46 -5.80
C VAL A 17 13.04 -4.63 -6.29
N ALA A 18 14.01 -4.61 -5.37
CA ALA A 18 15.43 -4.80 -5.67
C ALA A 18 15.77 -6.19 -6.24
N ALA A 19 14.86 -7.17 -6.11
CA ALA A 19 15.03 -8.49 -6.70
C ALA A 19 14.74 -8.53 -8.21
N GLY A 20 14.16 -7.45 -8.77
CA GLY A 20 13.89 -7.30 -10.20
C GLY A 20 12.70 -8.13 -10.69
N ASP A 21 12.75 -8.52 -11.97
CA ASP A 21 11.67 -9.27 -12.63
C ASP A 21 11.67 -10.75 -12.22
N ILE A 22 10.95 -11.05 -11.14
CA ILE A 22 10.70 -12.42 -10.70
C ILE A 22 9.26 -12.79 -11.06
N HIS A 23 9.13 -13.87 -11.83
CA HIS A 23 7.85 -14.41 -12.27
C HIS A 23 6.87 -14.63 -11.11
N ASP A 24 5.61 -14.26 -11.32
CA ASP A 24 4.51 -14.37 -10.35
C ASP A 24 4.78 -13.73 -8.98
N THR A 25 5.57 -12.65 -8.95
CA THR A 25 5.81 -11.88 -7.74
C THR A 25 5.50 -10.40 -7.89
N GLY A 26 5.40 -9.74 -6.75
CA GLY A 26 5.23 -8.30 -6.66
C GLY A 26 5.42 -7.83 -5.23
N HIS A 27 4.95 -6.62 -4.95
CA HIS A 27 5.04 -6.03 -3.63
C HIS A 27 3.80 -5.19 -3.31
N HIS A 28 3.65 -4.87 -2.03
CA HIS A 28 2.44 -4.26 -1.51
C HIS A 28 2.52 -2.73 -1.48
N HIS A 29 1.34 -2.13 -1.57
CA HIS A 29 1.11 -0.73 -1.31
C HIS A 29 -0.21 -0.53 -0.56
N ILE A 30 -0.30 0.52 0.26
CA ILE A 30 -1.55 0.93 0.88
C ILE A 30 -1.89 2.35 0.41
N LEU A 31 -3.09 2.49 -0.16
CA LEU A 31 -3.77 3.76 -0.42
C LEU A 31 -4.49 4.21 0.84
N ILE A 32 -4.29 5.45 1.26
CA ILE A 32 -4.90 6.07 2.45
C ILE A 32 -5.66 7.30 1.98
N ASP A 33 -6.98 7.34 2.17
CA ASP A 33 -7.84 8.48 1.79
C ASP A 33 -7.76 8.90 0.33
N MET A 34 -7.44 7.96 -0.56
CA MET A 34 -7.28 8.23 -1.99
C MET A 34 -7.93 7.15 -2.87
N PRO A 35 -8.40 7.53 -4.07
CA PRO A 35 -8.92 6.56 -5.03
C PRO A 35 -7.80 5.70 -5.61
N MET A 36 -8.19 4.62 -6.30
CA MET A 36 -7.28 3.82 -7.12
C MET A 36 -6.63 4.67 -8.23
N PRO A 37 -5.39 4.35 -8.65
CA PRO A 37 -4.80 4.93 -9.85
C PRO A 37 -5.74 4.78 -11.06
N ALA A 38 -5.93 5.85 -11.82
CA ALA A 38 -6.82 5.84 -12.98
C ALA A 38 -6.29 4.94 -14.11
N ASP A 39 -4.96 4.87 -14.24
CA ASP A 39 -4.28 3.97 -15.17
C ASP A 39 -3.54 2.89 -14.40
N ILE A 40 -4.06 1.67 -14.47
CA ILE A 40 -3.49 0.48 -13.84
C ILE A 40 -2.45 -0.22 -14.73
N LYS A 41 -2.21 0.29 -15.94
CA LYS A 41 -1.16 -0.20 -16.85
C LYS A 41 0.09 0.66 -16.82
N ALA A 42 0.04 1.81 -16.16
CA ALA A 42 1.18 2.67 -15.92
C ALA A 42 1.76 2.41 -14.52
N PRO A 43 3.06 2.72 -14.30
CA PRO A 43 3.61 2.77 -12.96
C PRO A 43 2.79 3.69 -12.06
N ILE A 44 2.61 3.30 -10.81
CA ILE A 44 1.82 4.08 -9.85
C ILE A 44 2.49 5.45 -9.66
N PRO A 45 1.73 6.56 -9.80
CA PRO A 45 2.29 7.89 -9.60
C PRO A 45 2.60 8.07 -8.12
N PHE A 46 3.89 7.96 -7.76
CA PHE A 46 4.36 8.40 -6.45
C PHE A 46 4.31 9.92 -6.39
N ASP A 47 3.80 10.47 -5.28
CA ASP A 47 3.63 11.93 -5.13
C ASP A 47 4.97 12.68 -5.32
N LYS A 48 6.11 12.09 -4.89
CA LYS A 48 7.49 12.51 -5.23
C LYS A 48 8.48 11.33 -5.17
N GLN A 49 9.62 11.44 -5.88
CA GLN A 49 10.69 10.41 -5.96
C GLN A 49 11.26 9.96 -4.59
N ASN A 50 11.09 10.79 -3.55
CA ASN A 50 11.58 10.53 -2.19
C ASN A 50 10.46 10.50 -1.14
N GLU A 51 9.19 10.48 -1.54
CA GLU A 51 8.03 10.54 -0.63
C GLU A 51 7.31 9.20 -0.49
N TYR A 52 8.07 8.10 -0.44
CA TYR A 52 7.53 6.76 -0.10
C TYR A 52 6.84 6.69 1.27
N GLN A 53 6.96 7.75 2.10
CA GLN A 53 6.46 7.81 3.47
C GLN A 53 5.53 9.00 3.77
N HIS A 54 5.33 9.94 2.84
CA HIS A 54 4.48 11.11 3.05
C HIS A 54 3.11 10.93 2.38
N GLN A 55 2.34 10.03 3.00
CA GLN A 55 0.86 9.91 3.11
C GLN A 55 0.06 10.62 1.99
N HIS A 56 -0.39 9.92 0.95
CA HIS A 56 -1.52 8.98 0.97
C HIS A 56 -1.18 7.58 0.44
N TYR A 57 0.02 7.43 -0.13
CA TYR A 57 0.49 6.19 -0.72
C TYR A 57 1.65 5.61 0.10
N LYS A 58 1.46 4.45 0.72
CA LYS A 58 2.54 3.75 1.44
C LYS A 58 3.10 2.62 0.60
N HIS A 59 4.43 2.61 0.45
CA HIS A 59 5.18 1.64 -0.34
C HIS A 59 5.87 0.60 0.53
N PHE A 60 5.68 -0.68 0.21
CA PHE A 60 6.27 -1.82 0.90
C PHE A 60 7.18 -2.60 -0.08
N GLY A 61 8.18 -1.89 -0.60
CA GLY A 61 9.06 -2.37 -1.67
C GLY A 61 10.17 -3.33 -1.24
N ASN A 62 10.34 -3.60 0.06
CA ASN A 62 11.29 -4.61 0.54
C ASN A 62 10.62 -5.97 0.77
N GLY A 63 9.38 -6.12 0.32
CA GLY A 63 8.58 -7.32 0.54
C GLY A 63 7.97 -7.39 1.94
N GLU A 64 7.73 -6.24 2.58
CA GLU A 64 7.03 -6.18 3.85
C GLU A 64 5.60 -6.73 3.68
N THR A 65 5.09 -7.37 4.73
CA THR A 65 3.72 -7.94 4.79
C THR A 65 2.88 -7.33 5.91
N GLU A 66 3.44 -6.33 6.59
CA GLU A 66 2.77 -5.58 7.64
C GLU A 66 3.40 -4.20 7.85
N THR A 67 2.65 -3.34 8.53
CA THR A 67 3.14 -2.04 9.01
C THR A 67 2.40 -1.61 10.27
N LEU A 68 3.00 -0.66 10.99
CA LEU A 68 2.29 0.20 11.92
C LEU A 68 1.81 1.46 11.17
N LEU A 69 0.53 1.78 11.27
CA LEU A 69 -0.03 3.05 10.79
C LEU A 69 -0.37 3.93 11.98
N ASP A 70 0.17 5.15 11.98
CA ASP A 70 -0.19 6.21 12.93
C ASP A 70 -0.88 7.31 12.12
N LEU A 71 -2.22 7.24 12.09
CA LEU A 71 -3.07 8.20 11.38
C LEU A 71 -3.63 9.21 12.38
N PRO A 72 -3.92 10.46 11.95
CA PRO A 72 -4.61 11.42 12.80
C PRO A 72 -6.00 10.89 13.22
N ALA A 73 -6.58 11.48 14.26
CA ALA A 73 -7.96 11.16 14.62
C ALA A 73 -8.92 11.57 13.51
N GLY A 74 -9.93 10.74 13.27
CA GLY A 74 -10.87 10.93 12.17
C GLY A 74 -11.20 9.65 11.41
N LYS A 75 -12.03 9.80 10.37
CA LYS A 75 -12.37 8.72 9.45
C LYS A 75 -11.35 8.68 8.31
N HIS A 76 -10.85 7.49 8.06
CA HIS A 76 -9.92 7.20 6.97
C HIS A 76 -10.42 6.04 6.10
N THR A 77 -10.03 6.01 4.83
CA THR A 77 -10.17 4.83 3.96
C THR A 77 -8.80 4.20 3.70
N LEU A 78 -8.76 2.87 3.65
CA LEU A 78 -7.56 2.10 3.32
C LEU A 78 -7.88 1.12 2.20
N ARG A 79 -6.97 1.00 1.22
CA ARG A 79 -7.03 -0.06 0.19
C ARG A 79 -5.63 -0.60 -0.08
N LEU A 80 -5.48 -1.92 -0.11
CA LEU A 80 -4.25 -2.59 -0.52
C LEU A 80 -4.19 -2.67 -2.05
N LEU A 81 -3.03 -2.41 -2.62
CA LEU A 81 -2.71 -2.55 -4.03
C LEU A 81 -1.45 -3.40 -4.20
N PHE A 82 -1.46 -4.33 -5.15
CA PHE A 82 -0.31 -5.18 -5.46
C PHE A 82 0.26 -4.81 -6.83
N ALA A 83 1.58 -4.69 -6.92
CA ALA A 83 2.26 -4.23 -8.14
C ALA A 83 3.55 -5.01 -8.42
N ASP A 84 3.98 -5.02 -9.67
CA ASP A 84 5.23 -5.63 -10.10
C ASP A 84 6.48 -4.81 -9.66
N HIS A 85 7.68 -5.24 -10.05
CA HIS A 85 8.93 -4.56 -9.72
C HIS A 85 9.08 -3.17 -10.38
N ASN A 86 8.29 -2.85 -11.40
CA ASN A 86 8.22 -1.53 -12.04
C ASN A 86 7.10 -0.66 -11.48
N HIS A 87 6.50 -1.06 -10.36
CA HIS A 87 5.35 -0.40 -9.74
C HIS A 87 4.11 -0.35 -10.62
N VAL A 88 4.00 -1.24 -11.61
CA VAL A 88 2.79 -1.37 -12.43
C VAL A 88 1.80 -2.25 -11.67
N PRO A 89 0.58 -1.77 -11.39
CA PRO A 89 -0.43 -2.55 -10.69
C PRO A 89 -0.75 -3.86 -11.40
N TYR A 90 -0.81 -4.94 -10.63
CA TYR A 90 -1.64 -6.06 -11.01
C TYR A 90 -3.11 -5.66 -10.86
N TYR A 91 -4.03 -6.37 -11.51
CA TYR A 91 -5.48 -6.27 -11.25
C TYR A 91 -5.88 -6.82 -9.86
N ILE A 92 -4.94 -6.82 -8.91
CA ILE A 92 -5.04 -7.40 -7.57
C ILE A 92 -5.04 -6.25 -6.58
N SER A 93 -6.19 -6.03 -5.95
CA SER A 93 -6.37 -5.07 -4.87
C SER A 93 -7.34 -5.62 -3.83
N SER A 94 -7.28 -5.09 -2.62
CA SER A 94 -8.30 -5.39 -1.62
C SER A 94 -9.59 -4.60 -1.89
N LYS A 95 -10.67 -5.01 -1.23
CA LYS A 95 -11.77 -4.08 -0.97
C LYS A 95 -11.24 -2.89 -0.17
N GLU A 96 -11.82 -1.72 -0.40
CA GLU A 96 -11.56 -0.57 0.47
C GLU A 96 -12.29 -0.76 1.79
N ILE A 97 -11.60 -0.40 2.87
CA ILE A 97 -12.14 -0.44 4.23
C ILE A 97 -12.14 0.97 4.80
N SER A 98 -13.09 1.25 5.71
CA SER A 98 -13.09 2.47 6.51
C SER A 98 -12.57 2.17 7.90
N VAL A 99 -11.65 3.00 8.40
CA VAL A 99 -11.15 2.97 9.78
C VAL A 99 -11.47 4.30 10.43
N VAL A 100 -11.89 4.28 11.69
CA VAL A 100 -12.06 5.49 12.49
C VAL A 100 -11.01 5.47 13.60
N VAL A 101 -10.10 6.43 13.57
CA VAL A 101 -9.13 6.65 14.65
C VAL A 101 -9.77 7.57 15.67
N LEU A 102 -9.93 7.06 16.89
CA LEU A 102 -10.49 7.84 18.00
C LEU A 102 -9.43 8.81 18.53
N ASP A 103 -9.89 9.98 18.98
CA ASP A 103 -9.04 10.89 19.75
C ASP A 103 -8.47 10.18 20.98
N LYS A 104 -7.24 10.54 21.36
CA LYS A 104 -6.70 10.07 22.64
C LYS A 104 -7.59 10.64 23.76
N PRO A 105 -8.17 9.82 24.63
CA PRO A 105 -8.84 10.34 25.81
C PRO A 105 -7.83 11.15 26.63
N HIS A 106 -8.25 12.33 27.09
CA HIS A 106 -7.49 13.19 27.99
C HIS A 106 -7.19 12.51 29.32
#